data_AF-A0A7J3WAT8-F1
#
_entry.id   AF-A0A7J3WAT8-F1
#
_cell.length_a   1.000
_cell.length_b   1.000
_cell.length_c   1.000
_cell.angle_alpha   90.00
_cell.angle_beta   90.00
_cell.angle_gamma   90.00
#
_symmetry.space_group_name_H-M   'P 1'
#
loop_
_entity.id
_entity.type
_entity.pdbx_description
1 polymer ?
#
loop_
_entity_poly.entity_id
_entity_poly.type
_entity_poly.pdbx_seq_one_letter_code
_entity_poly.pdbx_strand_id
1 'polypeptide(L)'
;MRMGLGLAVKVPRSGAEEARRRLAGLGLLDRSRRIMRNGEFVYIPVTRPVELGFEVVSVSLPVAEPKAPMFRASYDVVGSVAIVNDMDMDVENARRLAEL
;
A
#
# COMPACT_ATOMS: atom_id res chain seq x y z
N MET A 1 2.85 3.41 -14.71
CA MET A 1 3.24 2.93 -13.36
C MET A 1 4.52 3.65 -12.97
N ARG A 2 4.45 4.58 -12.01
CA ARG A 2 5.62 5.39 -11.60
C ARG A 2 6.62 4.50 -10.84
N MET A 3 7.90 4.63 -11.16
CA MET A 3 8.98 3.93 -10.47
C MET A 3 9.72 4.89 -9.53
N GLY A 4 10.31 4.36 -8.47
CA GLY A 4 11.10 5.14 -7.51
C GLY A 4 12.13 4.28 -6.78
N LEU A 5 13.31 4.84 -6.53
CA LEU A 5 14.42 4.17 -5.86
C LEU A 5 14.14 3.97 -4.38
N GLY A 6 14.34 2.77 -3.83
CA GLY A 6 14.10 2.50 -2.40
C GLY A 6 14.67 1.18 -1.91
N LEU A 7 14.61 1.02 -0.59
CA LEU A 7 15.12 -0.15 0.10
C LEU A 7 14.14 -1.32 -0.02
N ALA A 8 14.67 -2.49 -0.34
CA ALA A 8 13.92 -3.74 -0.36
C ALA A 8 14.75 -4.90 0.18
N VAL A 9 14.03 -5.88 0.71
CA VAL A 9 14.55 -7.20 1.01
C VAL A 9 14.52 -8.07 -0.25
N LYS A 10 15.72 -8.47 -0.67
CA LYS A 10 16.11 -9.54 -1.62
C LYS A 10 15.70 -10.93 -1.16
N VAL A 11 14.61 -11.54 -1.64
CA VAL A 11 14.27 -12.93 -1.27
C VAL A 11 13.94 -13.83 -2.46
N PRO A 12 14.29 -15.13 -2.41
CA PRO A 12 13.79 -16.11 -3.35
C PRO A 12 12.27 -16.18 -3.34
N ARG A 13 11.66 -16.47 -4.49
CA ARG A 13 10.21 -16.54 -4.65
C ARG A 13 9.55 -17.56 -3.71
N SER A 14 10.22 -18.66 -3.41
CA SER A 14 9.76 -19.70 -2.48
C SER A 14 9.59 -19.19 -1.04
N GLY A 15 10.40 -18.23 -0.60
CA GLY A 15 10.37 -17.67 0.75
C GLY A 15 9.67 -16.31 0.87
N ALA A 16 9.15 -15.77 -0.24
CA ALA A 16 8.68 -14.38 -0.28
C ALA A 16 7.48 -14.11 0.65
N GLU A 17 6.54 -15.04 0.75
CA GLU A 17 5.35 -14.87 1.60
C GLU A 17 5.70 -14.88 3.10
N GLU A 18 6.59 -15.79 3.49
CA GLU A 18 7.09 -15.89 4.86
C GLU A 18 7.84 -14.62 5.25
N ALA A 19 8.79 -14.18 4.41
CA ALA A 19 9.52 -12.95 4.62
C ALA A 19 8.58 -11.74 4.71
N ARG A 20 7.57 -11.64 3.83
CA ARG A 20 6.58 -10.57 3.87
C ARG A 20 5.80 -10.56 5.18
N ARG A 21 5.33 -11.72 5.64
CA ARG A 21 4.58 -11.85 6.92
C ARG A 21 5.45 -11.43 8.11
N ARG A 22 6.70 -11.87 8.15
CA ARG A 22 7.65 -11.49 9.20
C ARG A 22 7.90 -9.98 9.22
N LEU A 23 8.17 -9.37 8.07
CA LEU A 23 8.37 -7.93 7.94
C LEU A 23 7.10 -7.13 8.29
N ALA A 24 5.91 -7.64 7.93
CA ALA A 24 4.64 -7.03 8.28
C ALA A 24 4.39 -7.05 9.79
N GLY A 25 4.62 -8.18 10.46
CA GLY A 25 4.46 -8.33 11.90
C GLY A 25 5.38 -7.40 12.71
N LEU A 26 6.53 -7.03 12.13
CA LEU A 26 7.48 -6.08 12.71
C LEU A 26 7.23 -4.61 12.30
N GLY A 27 6.21 -4.34 11.48
CA GLY A 27 5.89 -2.99 11.00
C GLY A 27 6.93 -2.39 10.05
N LEU A 28 7.71 -3.22 9.35
CA LEU A 28 8.86 -2.77 8.54
C LEU A 28 8.52 -2.52 7.07
N LEU A 29 7.33 -2.92 6.61
CA LEU A 29 6.93 -2.78 5.21
C LEU A 29 6.71 -1.32 4.80
N ASP A 30 7.36 -0.91 3.72
CA ASP A 30 7.05 0.34 3.05
C ASP A 30 5.80 0.18 2.16
N ARG A 31 4.67 0.71 2.61
CA ARG A 31 3.38 0.64 1.90
C ARG A 31 3.25 1.68 0.79
N SER A 32 4.16 2.66 0.69
CA SER A 32 4.14 3.63 -0.42
C SER A 32 4.69 3.03 -1.73
N ARG A 33 5.14 1.77 -1.70
CA ARG A 33 5.71 1.03 -2.83
C ARG A 33 5.08 -0.35 -2.94
N ARG A 34 5.08 -0.89 -4.14
CA ARG A 34 4.61 -2.26 -4.41
C ARG A 34 5.75 -3.26 -4.36
N ILE A 35 5.42 -4.46 -3.90
CA ILE A 35 6.29 -5.63 -4.01
C ILE A 35 6.53 -5.90 -5.50
N MET A 36 7.80 -6.04 -5.87
CA MET A 36 8.21 -6.30 -7.24
C MET A 36 8.72 -7.74 -7.37
N ARG A 37 8.35 -8.42 -8.46
CA ARG A 37 8.88 -9.74 -8.81
C ARG A 37 9.80 -9.57 -10.01
N ASN A 38 10.98 -10.17 -9.97
CA ASN A 38 11.90 -10.22 -11.10
C ASN A 38 12.62 -11.57 -11.12
N GLY A 39 12.27 -12.41 -12.09
CA GLY A 39 12.74 -13.79 -12.19
C GLY A 39 12.41 -14.60 -10.93
N GLU A 40 13.44 -15.23 -10.37
CA GLU A 40 13.37 -16.07 -9.16
C GLU A 40 13.32 -15.27 -7.85
N PHE A 41 13.39 -13.93 -7.92
CA PHE A 41 13.45 -13.07 -6.75
C PHE A 41 12.22 -12.18 -6.61
N VAL A 42 11.91 -11.89 -5.35
CA VAL A 42 10.90 -10.92 -4.93
C VAL A 42 11.58 -9.85 -4.09
N TYR A 43 11.27 -8.60 -4.40
CA TYR A 43 11.79 -7.42 -3.72
C TYR A 43 10.66 -6.85 -2.87
N ILE A 44 10.79 -7.00 -1.54
CA ILE A 44 9.79 -6.57 -0.58
C ILE A 44 10.22 -5.21 -0.01
N PRO A 45 9.48 -4.12 -0.27
CA PRO A 45 9.87 -2.78 0.17
C PRO A 45 9.89 -2.66 1.70
N VAL A 46 10.92 -2.00 2.24
CA VAL A 46 11.09 -1.75 3.67
C VAL A 46 11.41 -0.29 3.95
N THR A 47 10.95 0.24 5.09
CA THR A 47 11.14 1.64 5.47
C THR A 47 12.54 1.95 5.99
N ARG A 48 13.29 0.92 6.43
CA ARG A 48 14.64 1.03 6.98
C ARG A 48 15.43 -0.27 6.76
N PRO A 49 16.77 -0.25 6.87
CA PRO A 49 17.58 -1.47 6.88
C PRO A 49 17.11 -2.47 7.94
N VAL A 50 17.25 -3.77 7.64
CA VAL A 50 16.78 -4.87 8.50
C VAL A 50 17.91 -5.86 8.82
N GLU A 51 18.10 -6.12 10.11
CA GLU A 51 19.11 -7.06 10.62
C GLU A 51 18.47 -8.42 10.91
N LEU A 52 17.91 -9.06 9.87
CA LEU A 52 17.16 -10.32 9.99
C LEU A 52 17.77 -11.46 9.15
N GLY A 53 19.01 -11.30 8.70
CA GLY A 53 19.67 -12.24 7.78
C GLY A 53 19.17 -12.15 6.33
N PHE A 54 18.40 -11.11 6.00
CA PHE A 54 17.97 -10.85 4.63
C PHE A 54 19.02 -10.02 3.88
N GLU A 55 19.13 -10.25 2.57
CA GLU A 55 19.85 -9.36 1.67
C GLU A 55 19.03 -8.07 1.49
N VAL A 56 19.58 -6.92 1.89
CA VAL A 56 18.93 -5.61 1.73
C VAL A 56 19.58 -4.87 0.58
N VAL A 57 18.77 -4.42 -0.38
CA VAL A 57 19.24 -3.76 -1.61
C VAL A 57 18.49 -2.46 -1.85
N SER A 58 19.15 -1.51 -2.52
CA SER A 58 18.48 -0.35 -3.12
C SER A 58 18.08 -0.69 -4.55
N VAL A 59 16.78 -0.59 -4.87
CA VAL A 59 16.26 -0.98 -6.18
C VAL A 59 15.12 -0.05 -6.61
N SER A 60 14.93 0.06 -7.93
CA SER A 60 13.78 0.77 -8.49
C SER A 60 12.52 -0.05 -8.27
N LEU A 61 11.59 0.48 -7.47
CA LEU A 61 10.34 -0.17 -7.10
C LEU A 61 9.16 0.61 -7.67
N PRO A 62 8.04 -0.06 -8.01
CA PRO A 62 6.85 0.66 -8.39
C PRO A 62 6.26 1.41 -7.20
N VAL A 63 5.95 2.68 -7.39
CA VAL A 63 5.22 3.48 -6.42
C VAL A 63 3.80 2.92 -6.31
N ALA A 64 3.31 2.79 -5.09
CA ALA A 64 1.92 2.48 -4.85
C ALA A 64 1.10 3.74 -5.16
N GLU A 65 0.12 3.61 -6.05
CA GLU A 65 -0.88 4.66 -6.17
C GLU A 65 -1.66 4.68 -4.84
N PRO A 66 -1.93 5.88 -4.28
CA PRO A 66 -2.81 5.97 -3.14
C PRO A 66 -4.11 5.28 -3.54
N LYS A 67 -4.52 4.26 -2.77
CA LYS A 67 -5.87 3.75 -2.91
C LYS A 67 -6.77 4.94 -2.58
N ALA A 68 -7.66 5.30 -3.52
CA ALA A 68 -8.74 6.20 -3.20
C ALA A 68 -9.35 5.73 -1.87
N PRO A 69 -9.61 6.65 -0.91
CA PRO A 69 -10.26 6.27 0.33
C PRO A 69 -11.46 5.40 -0.04
N MET A 70 -11.47 4.17 0.50
CA MET A 70 -12.50 3.20 0.15
C MET A 70 -13.76 3.65 0.89
N PHE A 71 -14.54 4.51 0.24
CA PHE A 71 -15.81 4.94 0.78
C PHE A 71 -16.85 3.87 0.45
N ARG A 72 -17.23 3.08 1.46
CA ARG A 72 -18.30 2.09 1.35
C ARG A 72 -19.55 2.66 2.00
N ALA A 73 -20.23 3.57 1.32
CA ALA A 73 -21.63 3.84 1.59
C ALA A 73 -22.46 3.61 0.33
N SER A 74 -23.70 3.19 0.54
CA SER A 74 -24.72 3.31 -0.50
C SER A 74 -25.04 4.78 -0.70
N TYR A 75 -25.18 5.18 -1.96
CA TYR A 75 -25.56 6.53 -2.33
C TYR A 75 -26.52 6.50 -3.51
N ASP A 76 -27.36 7.52 -3.58
CA ASP A 76 -28.25 7.75 -4.71
C ASP A 76 -27.71 8.92 -5.54
N VAL A 77 -27.87 8.87 -6.86
CA VAL A 77 -27.46 9.96 -7.76
C VAL A 77 -28.67 10.56 -8.43
N VAL A 78 -28.81 11.88 -8.32
CA VAL A 78 -29.85 12.67 -8.99
C VAL A 78 -29.16 13.74 -9.83
N GLY A 79 -29.08 13.50 -11.14
CA GLY A 79 -28.37 14.37 -12.07
C GLY A 79 -26.89 14.46 -11.73
N SER A 80 -26.42 15.65 -11.37
CA SER A 80 -25.03 15.92 -10.95
C SER A 80 -24.83 15.92 -9.43
N VAL A 81 -25.81 15.45 -8.65
CA VAL A 81 -25.77 15.44 -7.18
C VAL A 81 -25.78 13.99 -6.68
N ALA A 82 -24.87 13.65 -5.76
CA ALA A 82 -24.88 12.39 -5.03
C ALA A 82 -25.41 12.62 -3.60
N ILE A 83 -26.31 11.75 -3.14
CA ILE A 83 -26.93 11.79 -1.82
C ILE A 83 -26.45 10.58 -1.02
N VAL A 84 -25.87 10.83 0.14
CA VAL A 84 -25.35 9.81 1.05
C VAL A 84 -26.09 9.94 2.37
N ASN A 85 -26.62 8.83 2.88
CA ASN A 85 -27.24 8.75 4.19
C ASN A 85 -26.43 7.81 5.08
N ASP A 86 -25.56 8.39 5.89
CA ASP A 86 -24.73 7.68 6.86
C ASP A 86 -24.84 8.39 8.22
N MET A 87 -25.59 7.79 9.14
CA MET A 87 -25.87 8.37 10.46
C MET A 87 -24.67 8.31 11.41
N ASP A 88 -23.66 7.50 11.08
CA ASP A 88 -22.44 7.34 11.88
C ASP A 88 -21.30 8.23 11.35
N MET A 89 -21.53 8.98 10.26
CA MET A 89 -20.54 9.85 9.66
C MET A 89 -20.40 11.18 10.42
N ASP A 90 -19.19 11.46 10.90
CA ASP A 90 -18.86 12.78 11.46
C ASP A 90 -18.70 13.86 10.37
N VAL A 91 -18.74 15.12 10.81
CA VAL A 91 -18.70 16.30 9.93
C VAL A 91 -17.39 16.40 9.14
N GLU A 92 -16.27 15.97 9.70
CA GLU A 92 -14.97 16.06 9.02
C GLU A 92 -14.90 15.06 7.85
N ASN A 93 -15.35 13.84 8.09
CA ASN A 93 -15.44 12.80 7.08
C ASN A 93 -16.49 13.13 6.00
N ALA A 94 -17.63 13.71 6.39
CA ALA A 94 -18.64 14.20 5.45
C ALA A 94 -18.08 15.27 4.51
N ARG A 95 -17.29 16.21 5.05
CA ARG A 95 -16.63 17.25 4.26
C ARG A 95 -15.62 16.67 3.28
N ARG A 96 -14.76 15.75 3.73
CA ARG A 96 -13.78 15.07 2.84
C ARG A 96 -14.47 14.33 1.70
N LEU A 97 -15.61 13.71 1.96
CA LEU A 97 -16.40 13.02 0.95
C LEU A 97 -16.98 13.95 -0.11
N ALA A 98 -17.45 15.14 0.30
CA ALA A 98 -17.98 16.15 -0.62
C ALA A 98 -16.91 16.78 -1.54
N GLU A 99 -15.63 16.57 -1.24
CA GLU A 99 -14.49 17.08 -2.01
C GLU A 99 -13.87 16.01 -2.96
N LEU A 100 -14.42 14.78 -3.00
CA LEU A 100 -14.02 13.72 -3.94
C LEU A 100 -14.57 13.95 -5.35
#